data_AF-A0A1W6P2P9-F1
#
_entry.id   AF-A0A1W6P2P9-F1
#
_cell.length_a   1.000
_cell.length_b   1.000
_cell.length_c   1.000
_cell.angle_alpha   90.00
_cell.angle_beta   90.00
_cell.angle_gamma   90.00
#
_symmetry.space_group_name_H-M   'P 1'
#
loop_
_entity.id
_entity.type
_entity.pdbx_description
1 polymer ?
#
loop_
_entity_poly.entity_id
_entity_poly.type
_entity_poly.pdbx_seq_one_letter_code
_entity_poly.pdbx_strand_id
1 'polypeptide(L)'
;MTTLIEFLLMILGIARYVILIYFALSWLITFQVLNLRQPIVARIWYTMVRLTEPVFAPVRRVIPPMGGIDWAPLVVILGISVIEMLLRQNLYTF
;
A
#
# COMPACT_ATOMS: atom_id res chain seq x y z
N MET A 1 14.63 -23.67 -1.89
CA MET A 1 13.60 -23.12 -0.98
C MET A 1 13.80 -21.62 -0.73
N THR A 2 15.04 -21.14 -0.66
CA THR A 2 15.37 -19.71 -0.51
C THR A 2 14.89 -18.83 -1.68
N THR A 3 15.08 -19.27 -2.93
CA THR A 3 14.69 -18.52 -4.13
C THR A 3 13.19 -18.19 -4.22
N LEU A 4 12.33 -19.09 -3.75
CA LEU A 4 10.88 -18.85 -3.71
C LEU A 4 10.53 -17.76 -2.70
N ILE A 5 11.16 -17.78 -1.52
CA ILE A 5 10.92 -16.77 -0.49
C ILE A 5 11.48 -15.42 -0.93
N GLU A 6 12.64 -15.38 -1.58
CA GLU A 6 13.20 -14.16 -2.18
C GLU A 6 12.27 -13.56 -3.24
N PHE A 7 11.68 -14.41 -4.10
CA PHE A 7 10.67 -13.98 -5.07
C PHE A 7 9.42 -13.39 -4.39
N LEU A 8 8.93 -14.00 -3.31
CA LEU A 8 7.82 -13.46 -2.52
C LEU A 8 8.18 -12.12 -1.87
N LEU A 9 9.38 -11.99 -1.31
CA LEU A 9 9.89 -10.76 -0.73
C LEU A 9 9.99 -9.64 -1.78
N MET A 10 10.37 -9.97 -3.01
CA MET A 10 10.37 -9.02 -4.12
C MET A 10 8.94 -8.50 -4.42
N ILE A 11 7.96 -9.39 -4.49
CA ILE A 11 6.55 -9.00 -4.72
C ILE A 11 6.03 -8.11 -3.58
N LEU A 12 6.32 -8.47 -2.33
CA LEU A 12 5.95 -7.65 -1.17
C LEU A 12 6.60 -6.26 -1.21
N GLY A 13 7.87 -6.19 -1.63
CA GLY A 13 8.56 -4.92 -1.83
C GLY A 13 7.88 -4.05 -2.89
N ILE A 14 7.49 -4.63 -4.04
CA ILE A 14 6.73 -3.91 -5.07
C ILE A 14 5.40 -3.41 -4.50
N ALA A 15 4.65 -4.26 -3.79
CA ALA A 15 3.39 -3.89 -3.17
C ALA A 15 3.56 -2.72 -2.18
N ARG A 16 4.63 -2.75 -1.37
CA ARG A 16 4.98 -1.66 -0.43
C ARG A 16 5.18 -0.34 -1.17
N TYR A 17 5.93 -0.32 -2.27
CA TYR A 17 6.12 0.90 -3.07
C TYR A 17 4.82 1.40 -3.70
N VAL A 18 3.97 0.51 -4.22
CA VAL A 18 2.64 0.90 -4.75
C VAL A 18 1.80 1.59 -3.68
N ILE A 19 1.78 1.05 -2.47
CA ILE A 19 1.03 1.65 -1.35
C ILE A 19 1.62 3.00 -0.93
N LEU A 20 2.95 3.14 -0.93
CA LEU A 20 3.62 4.42 -0.68
C LEU A 20 3.25 5.47 -1.75
N ILE A 21 3.22 5.08 -3.03
CA ILE A 21 2.79 5.96 -4.12
C ILE A 21 1.33 6.38 -3.94
N TYR A 22 0.44 5.44 -3.62
CA TYR A 22 -0.96 5.77 -3.30
C TYR A 22 -1.06 6.76 -2.15
N PHE A 23 -0.31 6.53 -1.06
CA PHE A 23 -0.34 7.39 0.12
C PHE A 23 0.12 8.81 -0.23
N ALA A 24 1.25 8.94 -0.94
CA ALA A 24 1.74 10.23 -1.42
C ALA A 24 0.73 10.94 -2.34
N LEU A 25 0.16 10.23 -3.32
CA LEU A 25 -0.87 10.78 -4.20
C LEU A 25 -2.11 11.25 -3.42
N SER A 26 -2.55 10.48 -2.43
CA SER A 26 -3.70 10.83 -1.60
C SER A 26 -3.48 12.16 -0.87
N TRP A 27 -2.28 12.39 -0.34
CA TRP A 27 -1.91 13.66 0.28
C TRP A 27 -1.79 14.79 -0.71
N LEU A 28 -1.14 14.57 -1.86
CA LEU A 28 -1.03 15.59 -2.90
C LEU A 28 -2.41 16.07 -3.39
N ILE A 29 -3.38 15.16 -3.51
CA ILE A 29 -4.77 15.51 -3.85
C ILE A 29 -5.46 16.23 -2.69
N THR A 30 -5.30 15.73 -1.45
CA THR A 30 -5.93 16.30 -0.25
C THR A 30 -5.49 17.75 -0.02
N PHE A 31 -4.19 18.02 -0.13
CA PHE A 31 -3.61 19.36 -0.02
C PHE A 31 -3.79 20.22 -1.29
N GLN A 32 -4.62 19.78 -2.25
CA GLN A 32 -4.91 20.50 -3.49
C GLN A 32 -3.67 20.80 -4.36
N VAL A 33 -2.57 20.06 -4.18
CA VAL A 33 -1.38 20.14 -5.05
C VAL A 33 -1.68 19.51 -6.41
N LEU A 34 -2.42 18.39 -6.41
CA LEU A 34 -2.88 17.71 -7.62
C LEU A 34 -4.40 17.86 -7.76
N ASN A 35 -4.84 18.24 -8.96
CA ASN A 35 -6.24 18.48 -9.24
C ASN A 35 -6.87 17.34 -10.06
N LEU A 36 -7.87 16.67 -9.49
CA LEU A 36 -8.61 15.57 -10.13
C LEU A 36 -9.45 16.02 -11.35
N ARG A 37 -9.61 17.32 -11.59
CA ARG A 37 -10.24 17.81 -12.84
C ARG A 37 -9.37 17.54 -14.06
N GLN A 38 -8.06 17.33 -13.88
CA GLN A 38 -7.16 16.98 -14.97
C GLN A 38 -7.34 15.49 -15.33
N PRO A 39 -7.68 15.14 -16.60
CA PRO A 39 -7.99 13.76 -16.99
C PRO A 39 -6.86 12.75 -16.75
N ILE A 40 -5.60 13.21 -16.74
CA ILE A 40 -4.43 12.37 -16.49
C ILE A 40 -4.32 12.04 -15.00
N VAL A 41 -4.39 13.06 -14.13
CA VAL A 41 -4.34 12.91 -12.67
C VAL A 41 -5.48 12.01 -12.18
N ALA A 42 -6.70 12.25 -12.68
CA ALA A 42 -7.86 11.42 -12.37
C ALA A 42 -7.65 9.95 -12.75
N ARG A 43 -7.12 9.68 -13.96
CA ARG A 43 -6.87 8.31 -14.40
C ARG A 43 -5.83 7.60 -13.54
N ILE A 44 -4.73 8.26 -13.21
CA ILE A 44 -3.71 7.71 -12.32
C ILE A 44 -4.31 7.42 -10.95
N TRP A 45 -5.04 8.38 -10.37
CA TRP A 45 -5.71 8.22 -9.08
C TRP A 45 -6.68 7.03 -9.06
N TYR A 46 -7.61 6.94 -10.02
CA TYR A 46 -8.56 5.84 -10.07
C TYR A 46 -7.90 4.48 -10.34
N THR A 47 -6.78 4.46 -11.07
CA THR A 47 -5.99 3.24 -11.27
C THR A 47 -5.37 2.79 -9.95
N MET A 48 -4.74 3.71 -9.22
CA MET A 48 -4.15 3.43 -7.91
C MET A 48 -5.21 2.94 -6.91
N VAL A 49 -6.36 3.62 -6.84
CA VAL A 49 -7.49 3.19 -5.99
C VAL A 49 -7.90 1.76 -6.33
N ARG A 50 -8.13 1.42 -7.61
CA ARG A 50 -8.54 0.06 -7.99
C ARG A 50 -7.49 -1.00 -7.68
N LEU A 51 -6.21 -0.67 -7.80
CA LEU A 51 -5.10 -1.57 -7.48
C LEU A 51 -5.01 -1.85 -5.98
N THR A 52 -5.23 -0.84 -5.14
CA THR A 52 -5.07 -0.96 -3.68
C THR A 52 -6.35 -1.39 -2.96
N GLU A 53 -7.53 -1.18 -3.55
CA GLU A 53 -8.82 -1.45 -2.92
C GLU A 53 -9.00 -2.89 -2.40
N PRO A 54 -8.56 -3.96 -3.11
CA PRO A 54 -8.68 -5.32 -2.59
C PRO A 54 -7.98 -5.54 -1.24
N VAL A 55 -6.90 -4.78 -0.99
CA VAL A 55 -6.12 -4.84 0.25
C VAL A 55 -6.64 -3.84 1.27
N PHE A 56 -7.04 -2.64 0.84
CA PHE A 56 -7.50 -1.58 1.74
C PHE A 56 -8.92 -1.79 2.24
N ALA A 57 -9.84 -2.34 1.43
CA ALA A 57 -11.23 -2.52 1.83
C ALA A 57 -11.38 -3.42 3.07
N PRO A 58 -10.71 -4.58 3.19
CA PRO A 58 -10.73 -5.38 4.42
C PRO A 58 -10.16 -4.62 5.61
N VAL A 59 -9.08 -3.86 5.40
CA VAL A 59 -8.38 -3.13 6.47
C VAL A 59 -9.23 -1.98 7.00
N ARG A 60 -9.89 -1.23 6.13
CA ARG A 60 -10.82 -0.15 6.48
C ARG A 60 -12.07 -0.65 7.22
N ARG A 61 -12.44 -1.93 7.10
CA ARG A 61 -13.54 -2.51 7.91
C ARG A 61 -13.16 -2.70 9.37
N VAL A 62 -11.87 -2.82 9.67
CA VAL A 62 -11.36 -3.02 11.03
C VAL A 62 -10.98 -1.68 11.68
N ILE A 63 -10.49 -0.73 10.88
CA ILE A 63 -10.08 0.58 11.38
C ILE A 63 -11.31 1.51 11.49
N PRO A 64 -11.61 2.08 12.67
CA PRO A 64 -12.67 3.08 12.79
C PRO A 64 -12.34 4.33 11.96
N PRO A 65 -13.34 5.03 11.38
CA PRO A 65 -13.09 6.24 10.59
C PRO A 65 -12.48 7.34 11.47
N MET A 66 -11.21 7.68 11.24
CA MET A 66 -10.47 8.69 12.01
C MET A 66 -10.32 9.99 11.21
N GLY A 67 -11.27 10.91 11.37
CA GLY A 67 -11.08 12.33 11.01
C GLY A 67 -10.90 12.64 9.52
N GLY A 68 -11.47 11.84 8.62
CA GLY A 68 -11.46 12.11 7.17
C GLY A 68 -10.14 11.82 6.45
N ILE A 69 -9.12 11.32 7.15
CA ILE A 69 -7.85 10.87 6.56
C ILE A 69 -7.84 9.34 6.44
N ASP A 70 -7.37 8.82 5.31
CA ASP A 70 -7.25 7.38 5.08
C ASP A 70 -5.99 6.83 5.75
N TRP A 71 -6.16 6.16 6.90
CA TRP A 71 -5.08 5.52 7.65
C TRP A 71 -4.78 4.09 7.17
N ALA A 72 -5.58 3.53 6.26
CA ALA A 72 -5.38 2.18 5.76
C ALA A 72 -3.98 1.95 5.14
N PRO A 73 -3.39 2.88 4.35
CA PRO A 73 -2.07 2.69 3.77
C PRO A 73 -0.99 2.44 4.83
N LEU A 74 -1.04 3.15 5.95
CA LEU A 74 -0.08 3.00 7.04
C LEU A 74 -0.18 1.60 7.66
N VAL A 75 -1.41 1.16 7.97
CA VAL A 75 -1.65 -0.17 8.55
C VAL A 75 -1.21 -1.29 7.61
N VAL A 76 -1.45 -1.13 6.31
CA VAL A 76 -1.00 -2.13 5.32
C VAL A 76 0.51 -2.16 5.19
N ILE A 77 1.20 -1.01 5.17
CA ILE A 77 2.68 -0.99 5.14
C ILE A 77 3.24 -1.69 6.38
N LEU A 78 2.66 -1.46 7.56
CA LEU A 78 3.06 -2.15 8.78
C LEU A 78 2.83 -3.67 8.67
N GLY A 79 1.66 -4.10 8.17
CA GLY A 79 1.37 -5.50 7.91
C GLY A 79 2.36 -6.16 6.95
N ILE A 80 2.67 -5.50 5.84
CA ILE A 80 3.69 -5.98 4.88
C ILE A 80 5.06 -6.08 5.56
N SER A 81 5.44 -5.08 6.37
CA SER A 81 6.75 -5.08 7.05
C SER A 81 6.88 -6.24 8.04
N VAL A 82 5.80 -6.58 8.76
CA VAL A 82 5.76 -7.77 9.62
C VAL A 82 5.91 -9.05 8.81
N ILE A 83 5.21 -9.18 7.69
CA ILE A 83 5.31 -10.36 6.81
C ILE A 83 6.74 -10.50 6.25
N GLU A 84 7.33 -9.40 5.76
CA GLU A 84 8.71 -9.37 5.27
C GLU A 84 9.70 -9.81 6.36
N MET A 85 9.53 -9.32 7.59
CA MET A 85 10.37 -9.69 8.73
C MET A 85 10.28 -11.19 9.02
N LEU A 86 9.07 -11.75 9.07
CA LEU A 86 8.84 -13.17 9.31
C LEU A 86 9.45 -14.05 8.20
N LEU A 87 9.27 -13.66 6.93
CA LEU A 87 9.83 -14.39 5.79
C LEU A 87 11.36 -14.35 5.79
N ARG A 88 11.96 -13.20 6.11
CA ARG A 88 13.42 -13.06 6.23
C ARG A 88 13.99 -13.86 7.40
N GLN A 89 13.32 -13.87 8.55
CA GLN A 89 13.76 -14.68 9.69
C GLN A 89 13.81 -16.17 9.35
N ASN A 90 12.80 -16.67 8.63
CA ASN A 90 12.80 -18.05 8.14
C ASN A 90 13.98 -18.31 7.19
N LEU A 91 14.34 -17.36 6.31
CA LEU A 91 15.51 -17.51 5.43
C LEU A 91 16.85 -17.67 6.18
N TYR A 92 17.03 -17.01 7.32
CA TYR A 92 18.28 -17.05 8.08
C TYR A 92 18.39 -18.24 9.05
N THR A 93 17.27 -18.92 9.33
CA THR A 93 17.21 -20.02 10.29
C THR A 93 17.50 -21.39 9.65
N PHE A 94 17.48 -21.48 8.32
CA PHE A 94 17.90 -22.65 7.53
C PHE A 94 19.26 -22.39 6.86
#